data_AF-A0A3A8GGJ7-F1
#
_entry.id   AF-A0A3A8GGJ7-F1
#
_cell.length_a   1.000
_cell.length_b   1.000
_cell.length_c   1.000
_cell.angle_alpha   90.00
_cell.angle_beta   90.00
_cell.angle_gamma   90.00
#
_symmetry.space_group_name_H-M   'P 1'
#
loop_
_entity.id
_entity.type
_entity.pdbx_description
1 polymer ?
#
loop_
_entity_poly.entity_id
_entity_poly.type
_entity_poly.pdbx_seq_one_letter_code
_entity_poly.pdbx_strand_id
1 'polypeptide(L)'
;MLLGGIGVCALTIVAGARSLTSNAEVVFVNALDLPVTVSAGGEHFTLAANEHASHSMPMGPLDVDIQGEKGTLTHETVFVTDESGLFVYNVLGAAPLYQTTVTYSDRSINPPEHAPLVLAGTSFKHVGHIDYVLTNPPESFPVRKRDSGTFSRTHLGQALGGWKTSYGWLVSTHRVAEAARLAEGLREALPETPEIELAAVAARNLVASEEGLHASLAVSRAQRDAHPDDIEAHRMWMHDMRRAGRGDELHAYYQAALEREPGSVLLAVLLARLEPEPAGTERLEALVRDHPGEPLPRRALVGRYMRQQRWAEALLLLDAMEQGDPDYPRYQDMHAEALVALGRRQEAARRLSERLLPVADSKDAVDLEGVLLYAKLVGHASQKGSANEVMRQLIESAQKKRPDGIVAEWLAASLGHFVDAAKLRAVPEDHALSVSTRVLMALAEEPEFAARAFVNADFVGFHRIGREAGTLLAAEFERLGDAALSARVLDASSAELGYGELQDVLSGKLPVESLTMLDWGERAALHLVLARQLDARGQDSKAAYAVVKKEVLLPGAVSIALQNWDRPKPSNAVAGDTAP
;
A
#
# COMPACT_ATOMS: atom_id res chain seq x y z
N MET A 1 -65.81 7.80 56.25
CA MET A 1 -64.61 8.64 56.13
C MET A 1 -63.40 7.76 55.83
N LEU A 2 -63.23 7.31 54.58
CA LEU A 2 -62.09 6.52 54.10
C LEU A 2 -62.22 6.45 52.56
N LEU A 3 -61.57 7.37 51.85
CA LEU A 3 -61.27 7.38 50.40
C LEU A 3 -60.79 8.80 50.04
N GLY A 4 -59.48 9.04 50.05
CA GLY A 4 -58.94 10.37 49.72
C GLY A 4 -57.42 10.53 49.83
N GLY A 5 -56.63 9.48 49.61
CA GLY A 5 -55.19 9.54 49.91
C GLY A 5 -54.27 8.69 49.03
N ILE A 6 -54.68 8.31 47.81
CA ILE A 6 -53.83 7.53 46.88
C ILE A 6 -53.53 8.31 45.58
N GLY A 7 -54.21 9.42 45.32
CA GLY A 7 -54.06 10.19 44.08
C GLY A 7 -52.82 11.08 43.95
N VAL A 8 -52.06 11.33 45.04
CA VAL A 8 -50.96 12.34 45.04
C VAL A 8 -49.56 11.71 44.97
N CYS A 9 -49.40 10.44 45.40
CA CYS A 9 -48.10 9.75 45.32
C CYS A 9 -47.82 9.15 43.93
N ALA A 10 -48.85 8.79 43.16
CA ALA A 10 -48.65 8.30 41.79
C ALA A 10 -48.27 9.42 40.80
N LEU A 11 -48.74 10.65 41.03
CA LEU A 11 -48.42 11.81 40.19
C LEU A 11 -47.00 12.38 40.46
N THR A 12 -46.45 12.16 41.66
CA THR A 12 -45.10 12.61 42.00
C THR A 12 -44.00 11.67 41.48
N ILE A 13 -44.26 10.37 41.35
CA ILE A 13 -43.31 9.42 40.72
C ILE A 13 -43.28 9.59 39.19
N VAL A 14 -44.41 9.92 38.54
CA VAL A 14 -44.43 10.22 37.09
C VAL A 14 -43.90 11.62 36.78
N ALA A 15 -44.01 12.59 37.70
CA ALA A 15 -43.39 13.91 37.55
C ALA A 15 -41.86 13.89 37.79
N GLY A 16 -41.36 13.00 38.66
CA GLY A 16 -39.93 12.75 38.85
C GLY A 16 -39.25 12.06 37.67
N ALA A 17 -39.98 11.25 36.89
CA ALA A 17 -39.48 10.63 35.66
C ALA A 17 -39.52 11.59 34.44
N ARG A 18 -40.22 12.72 34.53
CA ARG A 18 -40.27 13.77 33.49
C ARG A 18 -39.32 14.94 33.75
N SER A 19 -38.71 15.01 34.92
CA SER A 19 -37.77 16.07 35.25
C SER A 19 -36.35 15.58 34.95
N LEU A 20 -35.82 16.11 33.85
CA LEU A 20 -34.42 16.09 33.41
C LEU A 20 -34.02 14.87 32.56
N THR A 21 -34.74 14.61 31.46
CA THR A 21 -34.06 14.12 30.25
C THR A 21 -33.18 15.26 29.76
N SER A 22 -31.98 15.35 30.32
CA SER A 22 -30.94 16.21 29.80
C SER A 22 -30.60 15.71 28.40
N ASN A 23 -30.62 16.62 27.44
CA ASN A 23 -30.25 16.31 26.06
C ASN A 23 -28.85 16.87 25.79
N ALA A 24 -28.08 16.17 24.96
CA ALA A 24 -26.84 16.67 24.39
C ALA A 24 -27.00 16.90 22.89
N GLU A 25 -26.15 17.75 22.31
CA GLU A 25 -26.11 17.93 20.86
C GLU A 25 -25.27 16.82 20.22
N VAL A 26 -25.86 16.13 19.25
CA VAL A 26 -25.19 15.11 18.42
C VAL A 26 -25.24 15.57 16.97
N VAL A 27 -24.07 15.70 16.34
CA VAL A 27 -23.94 15.99 14.91
C VAL A 27 -23.80 14.68 14.16
N PHE A 28 -24.76 14.39 13.29
CA PHE A 28 -24.73 13.24 12.40
C PHE A 28 -24.12 13.66 11.06
N VAL A 29 -23.14 12.91 10.56
CA VAL A 29 -22.40 13.22 9.33
C VAL A 29 -22.47 12.05 8.37
N ASN A 30 -23.01 12.26 7.17
CA ASN A 30 -23.03 11.30 6.09
C ASN A 30 -22.01 11.69 5.01
N ALA A 31 -20.92 10.95 4.85
CA ALA A 31 -19.95 11.13 3.75
C ALA A 31 -20.00 10.01 2.70
N LEU A 32 -21.13 9.31 2.63
CA LEU A 32 -21.41 8.37 1.56
C LEU A 32 -21.92 9.12 0.32
N ASP A 33 -21.80 8.46 -0.84
CA ASP A 33 -22.26 8.98 -2.13
C ASP A 33 -23.79 8.81 -2.33
N LEU A 34 -24.51 8.39 -1.28
CA LEU A 34 -25.96 8.17 -1.27
C LEU A 34 -26.61 8.75 0.00
N PRO A 35 -27.92 9.03 -0.03
CA PRO A 35 -28.66 9.43 1.16
C PRO A 35 -28.85 8.25 2.13
N VAL A 36 -28.90 8.55 3.44
CA VAL A 36 -29.20 7.57 4.49
C VAL A 36 -30.33 8.06 5.38
N THR A 37 -31.13 7.13 5.90
CA THR A 37 -32.12 7.40 6.94
C THR A 37 -31.55 6.99 8.29
N VAL A 38 -31.57 7.92 9.24
CA VAL A 38 -31.09 7.76 10.61
C VAL A 38 -32.30 7.63 11.52
N SER A 39 -32.31 6.61 12.38
CA SER A 39 -33.25 6.52 13.49
C SER A 39 -32.45 6.51 14.79
N ALA A 40 -32.62 7.53 15.63
CA ALA A 40 -31.86 7.71 16.86
C ALA A 40 -32.71 8.38 17.93
N GLY A 41 -32.77 7.80 19.14
CA GLY A 41 -33.48 8.43 20.27
C GLY A 41 -34.98 8.61 20.05
N GLY A 42 -35.58 7.81 19.15
CA GLY A 42 -36.97 7.93 18.71
C GLY A 42 -37.19 8.94 17.57
N GLU A 43 -36.19 9.73 17.21
CA GLU A 43 -36.23 10.59 16.01
C GLU A 43 -35.88 9.79 14.76
N HIS A 44 -36.46 10.20 13.63
CA HIS A 44 -36.19 9.62 12.31
C HIS A 44 -35.99 10.77 11.32
N PHE A 45 -34.85 10.80 10.63
CA PHE A 45 -34.51 11.84 9.67
C PHE A 45 -33.63 11.28 8.55
N THR A 46 -33.51 12.03 7.45
CA THR A 46 -32.69 11.63 6.29
C THR A 46 -31.55 12.62 6.14
N LEU A 47 -30.35 12.09 5.89
CA LEU A 47 -29.18 12.87 5.48
C LEU A 47 -28.90 12.58 4.01
N ALA A 48 -28.87 13.61 3.17
CA ALA A 48 -28.41 13.50 1.79
C ALA A 48 -26.93 13.08 1.73
N ALA A 49 -26.47 12.72 0.53
CA ALA A 49 -25.06 12.43 0.29
C ALA A 49 -24.20 13.64 0.67
N ASN A 50 -23.14 13.42 1.45
CA ASN A 50 -22.24 14.47 1.95
C ASN A 50 -22.91 15.55 2.84
N GLU A 51 -24.06 15.25 3.45
CA GLU A 51 -24.78 16.15 4.37
C GLU A 51 -24.47 15.85 5.85
N HIS A 52 -24.71 16.84 6.70
CA HIS A 52 -24.71 16.69 8.15
C HIS A 52 -25.90 17.41 8.80
N ALA A 53 -26.33 16.95 9.98
CA ALA A 53 -27.37 17.60 10.78
C ALA A 53 -27.08 17.51 12.28
N SER A 54 -27.35 18.57 13.02
CA SER A 54 -27.34 18.59 14.49
C SER A 54 -28.70 18.23 15.04
N HIS A 55 -28.75 17.28 15.98
CA HIS A 55 -29.96 16.91 16.69
C HIS A 55 -29.74 16.89 18.21
N SER A 56 -30.78 17.21 18.96
CA SER A 56 -30.77 17.17 20.43
C SER A 56 -31.19 15.77 20.90
N MET A 57 -30.22 14.98 21.36
CA MET A 57 -30.43 13.57 21.72
C MET A 57 -30.46 13.38 23.23
N PRO A 58 -31.26 12.42 23.74
CA PRO A 58 -31.29 12.13 25.17
C PRO A 58 -29.91 11.62 25.64
N MET A 59 -29.47 12.07 26.82
CA MET A 59 -28.30 11.50 27.48
C MET A 59 -28.59 10.06 27.94
N GLY A 60 -27.56 9.21 27.88
CA GLY A 60 -27.62 7.78 28.17
C GLY A 60 -27.31 6.91 26.95
N PRO A 61 -27.67 5.61 27.00
CA PRO A 61 -27.56 4.74 25.84
C PRO A 61 -28.52 5.21 24.73
N LEU A 62 -27.99 5.37 23.53
CA LEU A 62 -28.69 5.82 22.34
C LEU A 62 -28.52 4.74 21.27
N ASP A 63 -29.60 4.04 20.94
CA ASP A 63 -29.63 3.15 19.79
C ASP A 63 -29.69 3.99 18.51
N VAL A 64 -28.75 3.74 17.60
CA VAL A 64 -28.66 4.41 16.31
C VAL A 64 -28.76 3.36 15.21
N ASP A 65 -29.82 3.49 14.42
CA ASP A 65 -30.07 2.70 13.22
C ASP A 65 -29.80 3.55 11.98
N ILE A 66 -28.91 3.09 11.11
CA ILE A 66 -28.66 3.70 9.81
C ILE A 66 -29.20 2.78 8.72
N GLN A 67 -30.10 3.30 7.91
CA GLN A 67 -30.68 2.60 6.76
C GLN A 67 -30.26 3.27 5.47
N GLY A 68 -29.77 2.47 4.53
CA GLY A 68 -29.58 2.86 3.13
C GLY A 68 -30.75 2.37 2.28
N GLU A 69 -30.67 2.57 0.98
CA GLU A 69 -31.72 2.13 0.03
C GLU A 69 -31.96 0.61 0.07
N LYS A 70 -30.91 -0.18 0.30
CA LYS A 70 -30.93 -1.65 0.24
C LYS A 70 -31.16 -2.33 1.60
N GLY A 71 -31.29 -1.56 2.69
CA GLY A 71 -31.51 -2.09 4.03
C GLY A 71 -30.69 -1.39 5.11
N THR A 72 -30.63 -2.01 6.30
CA THR A 72 -29.82 -1.52 7.41
C THR A 72 -28.33 -1.59 7.07
N LEU A 73 -27.62 -0.46 7.18
CA LEU A 73 -26.17 -0.36 7.01
C LEU A 73 -25.43 -0.62 8.31
N THR A 74 -25.95 -0.09 9.42
CA THR A 74 -25.41 -0.35 10.76
C THR A 74 -26.48 -0.16 11.81
N HIS A 75 -26.35 -0.91 12.89
CA HIS A 75 -27.10 -0.77 14.13
C HIS A 75 -26.09 -0.78 15.27
N GLU A 76 -26.00 0.32 16.02
CA GLU A 76 -25.11 0.41 17.18
C GLU A 76 -25.76 1.16 18.34
N THR A 77 -25.46 0.72 19.56
CA THR A 77 -25.81 1.46 20.78
C THR A 77 -24.60 2.30 21.19
N VAL A 78 -24.74 3.62 21.10
CA VAL A 78 -23.73 4.58 21.56
C VAL A 78 -24.11 5.15 22.91
N PHE A 79 -23.17 5.80 23.61
CA PHE A 79 -23.44 6.35 24.94
C PHE A 79 -23.19 7.86 24.96
N VAL A 80 -24.28 8.63 25.10
CA VAL A 80 -24.25 10.10 25.18
C VAL A 80 -24.13 10.49 26.65
N THR A 81 -22.99 11.04 27.07
CA THR A 81 -22.77 11.44 28.46
C THR A 81 -23.25 12.86 28.74
N ASP A 82 -23.25 13.26 30.01
CA ASP A 82 -23.54 14.62 30.46
C ASP A 82 -22.34 15.57 30.36
N GLU A 83 -21.23 15.10 29.79
CA GLU A 83 -20.05 15.91 29.56
C GLU A 83 -20.36 17.04 28.57
N SER A 84 -20.12 18.29 29.00
CA SER A 84 -20.33 19.45 28.15
C SER A 84 -19.53 19.34 26.85
N GLY A 85 -20.17 19.53 25.72
CA GLY A 85 -19.52 19.47 24.41
C GLY A 85 -20.43 18.94 23.32
N LEU A 86 -19.80 18.59 22.21
CA LEU A 86 -20.41 18.04 21.03
C LEU A 86 -20.10 16.55 20.93
N PHE A 87 -21.12 15.77 20.59
CA PHE A 87 -20.95 14.39 20.12
C PHE A 87 -21.07 14.36 18.61
N VAL A 88 -20.29 13.50 17.97
CA VAL A 88 -20.33 13.30 16.53
C VAL A 88 -20.65 11.85 16.25
N TYR A 89 -21.65 11.63 15.39
CA TYR A 89 -21.95 10.35 14.79
C TYR A 89 -21.59 10.40 13.30
N ASN A 90 -20.44 9.85 12.95
CA ASN A 90 -19.93 9.71 11.61
C ASN A 90 -20.44 8.40 11.00
N VAL A 91 -21.34 8.45 10.02
CA VAL A 91 -21.95 7.25 9.42
C VAL A 91 -20.84 6.32 8.90
N LEU A 92 -20.77 5.11 9.47
CA LEU A 92 -19.74 4.08 9.22
C LEU A 92 -18.28 4.53 9.49
N GLY A 93 -18.06 5.68 10.14
CA GLY A 93 -16.74 6.31 10.21
C GLY A 93 -16.24 6.85 8.86
N ALA A 94 -17.12 7.02 7.88
CA ALA A 94 -16.77 7.31 6.49
C ALA A 94 -16.29 8.75 6.27
N ALA A 95 -16.77 9.73 7.02
CA ALA A 95 -16.37 11.12 6.85
C ALA A 95 -14.92 11.35 7.32
N PRO A 96 -14.07 12.03 6.51
CA PRO A 96 -12.68 12.31 6.87
C PRO A 96 -12.64 13.53 7.80
N LEU A 97 -13.21 13.35 8.99
CA LEU A 97 -13.34 14.37 10.00
C LEU A 97 -12.02 14.60 10.71
N TYR A 98 -11.75 15.84 11.07
CA TYR A 98 -10.59 16.22 11.86
C TYR A 98 -10.93 17.35 12.84
N GLN A 99 -10.31 17.30 14.02
CA GLN A 99 -10.38 18.36 15.02
C GLN A 99 -9.05 19.10 15.06
N THR A 100 -9.11 20.43 14.99
CA THR A 100 -7.93 21.30 15.06
C THR A 100 -8.19 22.53 15.94
N THR A 101 -7.12 23.18 16.36
CA THR A 101 -7.18 24.45 17.10
C THR A 101 -6.78 25.61 16.20
N VAL A 102 -7.73 26.50 15.93
CA VAL A 102 -7.54 27.73 15.16
C VAL A 102 -7.11 28.83 16.12
N THR A 103 -5.97 29.46 15.84
CA THR A 103 -5.41 30.50 16.70
C THR A 103 -5.46 31.85 16.01
N TYR A 104 -6.09 32.83 16.65
CA TYR A 104 -6.15 34.22 16.19
C TYR A 104 -5.20 35.07 17.01
N SER A 105 -4.32 35.83 16.34
CA SER A 105 -3.46 36.81 16.99
C SER A 105 -3.32 38.08 16.17
N ASP A 106 -3.21 39.21 16.85
CA ASP A 106 -2.92 40.52 16.28
C ASP A 106 -1.44 40.68 15.89
N ARG A 107 -0.58 39.84 16.46
CA ARG A 107 0.85 39.72 16.15
C ARG A 107 1.07 38.49 15.28
N SER A 108 1.99 38.58 14.33
CA SER A 108 2.51 37.41 13.62
C SER A 108 3.28 36.56 14.62
N ILE A 109 2.59 35.61 15.21
CA ILE A 109 3.16 34.54 16.02
C ILE A 109 3.04 33.31 15.14
N ASN A 110 4.09 32.51 15.05
CA ASN A 110 3.99 31.16 14.51
C ASN A 110 3.49 30.29 15.66
N PRO A 111 2.18 30.00 15.78
CA PRO A 111 1.72 29.09 16.82
C PRO A 111 2.38 27.72 16.62
N PRO A 112 2.62 26.96 17.71
CA PRO A 112 3.01 25.56 17.58
C PRO A 112 1.95 24.83 16.74
N GLU A 113 2.40 24.20 15.67
CA GLU A 113 1.53 23.42 14.79
C GLU A 113 1.18 22.11 15.48
N HIS A 114 -0.02 22.05 16.07
CA HIS A 114 -0.56 20.80 16.60
C HIS A 114 -1.15 20.00 15.44
N ALA A 115 -0.70 18.76 15.28
CA ALA A 115 -1.29 17.84 14.31
C ALA A 115 -2.80 17.68 14.60
N PRO A 116 -3.65 17.77 13.57
CA PRO A 116 -5.09 17.64 13.77
C PRO A 116 -5.43 16.23 14.28
N LEU A 117 -6.39 16.15 15.21
CA LEU A 117 -6.93 14.87 15.65
C LEU A 117 -7.89 14.35 14.57
N VAL A 118 -7.46 13.34 13.82
CA VAL A 118 -8.26 12.72 12.76
C VAL A 118 -9.24 11.71 13.35
N LEU A 119 -10.50 11.81 12.94
CA LEU A 119 -11.63 10.99 13.41
C LEU A 119 -12.17 10.04 12.32
N ALA A 120 -11.46 9.89 11.20
CA ALA A 120 -11.76 8.88 10.19
C ALA A 120 -11.78 7.47 10.80
N GLY A 121 -12.72 6.62 10.35
CA GLY A 121 -12.90 5.26 10.85
C GLY A 121 -13.60 5.14 12.20
N THR A 122 -13.91 6.27 12.85
CA THR A 122 -14.59 6.31 14.15
C THR A 122 -16.05 6.70 13.97
N SER A 123 -16.99 5.78 14.23
CA SER A 123 -18.43 6.05 14.05
C SER A 123 -18.99 7.03 15.08
N PHE A 124 -18.57 6.93 16.34
CA PHE A 124 -19.10 7.81 17.39
C PHE A 124 -17.99 8.33 18.31
N LYS A 125 -18.00 9.64 18.58
CA LYS A 125 -16.99 10.28 19.43
C LYS A 125 -17.52 11.55 20.11
N HIS A 126 -17.20 11.71 21.39
CA HIS A 126 -17.26 13.02 22.07
C HIS A 126 -16.02 13.85 21.73
N VAL A 127 -16.22 15.04 21.18
CA VAL A 127 -15.14 15.93 20.70
C VAL A 127 -14.98 17.18 21.56
N GLY A 128 -15.71 17.26 22.68
CA GLY A 128 -15.68 18.41 23.60
C GLY A 128 -16.35 19.65 22.99
N HIS A 129 -16.00 20.83 23.50
CA HIS A 129 -16.52 22.09 22.95
C HIS A 129 -15.91 22.37 21.58
N ILE A 130 -16.75 22.67 20.58
CA ILE A 130 -16.36 23.02 19.22
C ILE A 130 -16.95 24.38 18.87
N ASP A 131 -16.10 25.34 18.51
CA ASP A 131 -16.54 26.69 18.12
C ASP A 131 -17.03 26.75 16.67
N TYR A 132 -16.44 25.93 15.79
CA TYR A 132 -16.78 25.85 14.37
C TYR A 132 -17.06 24.39 13.99
N VAL A 133 -18.33 24.05 13.81
CA VAL A 133 -18.77 22.70 13.44
C VAL A 133 -18.99 22.65 11.95
N LEU A 134 -18.16 21.87 11.24
CA LEU A 134 -18.27 21.58 9.80
C LEU A 134 -18.43 22.84 8.93
N THR A 135 -17.85 23.93 9.39
CA THR A 135 -17.89 25.25 8.78
C THR A 135 -16.50 25.84 8.85
N ASN A 136 -16.05 26.45 7.74
CA ASN A 136 -14.72 27.04 7.71
C ASN A 136 -14.63 28.16 8.75
N PRO A 137 -13.62 28.12 9.65
CA PRO A 137 -13.39 29.21 10.58
C PRO A 137 -13.13 30.49 9.79
N PRO A 138 -13.60 31.66 10.27
CA PRO A 138 -13.32 32.92 9.60
C PRO A 138 -11.81 33.17 9.57
N GLU A 139 -11.31 33.70 8.46
CA GLU A 139 -9.87 34.00 8.28
C GLU A 139 -9.36 35.07 9.24
N SER A 140 -10.25 35.96 9.68
CA SER A 140 -9.93 37.00 10.64
C SER A 140 -11.05 37.16 11.66
N PHE A 141 -10.67 37.58 12.87
CA PHE A 141 -11.62 37.85 13.94
C PHE A 141 -11.40 39.27 14.45
N PRO A 142 -12.45 40.09 14.60
CA PRO A 142 -12.29 41.46 15.06
C PRO A 142 -11.88 41.46 16.55
N VAL A 143 -10.58 41.61 16.79
CA VAL A 143 -10.04 41.74 18.15
C VAL A 143 -10.36 43.14 18.68
N ARG A 144 -11.11 43.22 19.78
CA ARG A 144 -11.36 44.51 20.44
C ARG A 144 -10.01 45.04 20.96
N LYS A 145 -9.71 46.33 20.75
CA LYS A 145 -8.43 46.97 21.12
C LYS A 145 -7.97 46.80 22.59
N ARG A 146 -8.86 46.35 23.50
CA ARG A 146 -8.51 46.07 24.91
C ARG A 146 -8.05 44.63 25.15
N ASP A 147 -8.35 43.72 24.24
CA ASP A 147 -8.02 42.31 24.34
C ASP A 147 -6.77 42.04 23.48
N SER A 148 -5.65 42.68 23.82
CA SER A 148 -4.37 42.39 23.16
C SER A 148 -3.90 41.01 23.63
N GLY A 149 -4.26 39.97 22.89
CA GLY A 149 -3.92 38.59 23.22
C GLY A 149 -4.19 37.63 22.07
N THR A 150 -3.50 36.51 22.11
CA THR A 150 -3.80 35.32 21.32
C THR A 150 -5.01 34.63 21.93
N PHE A 151 -6.00 34.29 21.13
CA PHE A 151 -7.07 33.39 21.57
C PHE A 151 -7.27 32.26 20.56
N SER A 152 -7.62 31.10 21.10
CA SER A 152 -7.81 29.89 20.33
C SER A 152 -9.29 29.51 20.28
N ARG A 153 -9.65 28.90 19.17
CA ARG A 153 -10.97 28.32 18.88
C ARG A 153 -10.76 26.91 18.38
N THR A 154 -11.73 26.06 18.61
CA THR A 154 -11.74 24.66 18.22
C THR A 154 -12.58 24.49 16.96
N HIS A 155 -12.08 23.72 16.00
CA HIS A 155 -12.74 23.51 14.71
C HIS A 155 -12.83 22.00 14.45
N LEU A 156 -14.05 21.55 14.18
CA LEU A 156 -14.31 20.23 13.61
C LEU A 156 -14.53 20.41 12.10
N GLY A 157 -13.54 20.05 11.32
CA GLY A 157 -13.58 20.12 9.86
C GLY A 157 -13.82 18.77 9.20
N GLN A 158 -14.16 18.80 7.92
CA GLN A 158 -14.24 17.63 7.04
C GLN A 158 -13.30 17.84 5.86
N ALA A 159 -12.36 16.91 5.64
CA ALA A 159 -11.50 16.96 4.48
C ALA A 159 -12.28 16.60 3.20
N LEU A 160 -11.78 17.06 2.04
CA LEU A 160 -12.39 16.71 0.75
C LEU A 160 -12.11 15.24 0.39
N GLY A 161 -12.95 14.67 -0.48
CA GLY A 161 -12.78 13.32 -1.03
C GLY A 161 -13.61 12.22 -0.36
N GLY A 162 -14.44 12.56 0.63
CA GLY A 162 -15.42 11.66 1.23
C GLY A 162 -14.77 10.42 1.85
N TRP A 163 -15.46 9.28 1.76
CA TRP A 163 -14.99 8.00 2.33
C TRP A 163 -13.64 7.54 1.80
N LYS A 164 -13.27 7.89 0.55
CA LYS A 164 -11.98 7.51 -0.04
C LYS A 164 -10.81 8.11 0.72
N THR A 165 -10.96 9.35 1.19
CA THR A 165 -9.95 10.03 2.02
C THR A 165 -9.80 9.35 3.38
N SER A 166 -10.92 8.97 4.02
CA SER A 166 -10.90 8.22 5.28
C SER A 166 -10.21 6.87 5.14
N TYR A 167 -10.63 6.08 4.14
CA TYR A 167 -10.03 4.78 3.87
C TYR A 167 -8.52 4.89 3.59
N GLY A 168 -8.13 5.81 2.69
CA GLY A 168 -6.73 6.05 2.35
C GLY A 168 -5.89 6.44 3.57
N TRP A 169 -6.41 7.32 4.42
CA TRP A 169 -5.74 7.73 5.66
C TRP A 169 -5.62 6.58 6.67
N LEU A 170 -6.66 5.76 6.85
CA LEU A 170 -6.62 4.60 7.74
C LEU A 170 -5.57 3.58 7.29
N VAL A 171 -5.48 3.31 5.99
CA VAL A 171 -4.45 2.42 5.43
C VAL A 171 -3.05 3.01 5.60
N SER A 172 -2.86 4.29 5.28
CA SER A 172 -1.53 4.92 5.36
C SER A 172 -1.02 5.09 6.79
N THR A 173 -1.92 5.14 7.78
CA THR A 173 -1.56 5.25 9.21
C THR A 173 -1.58 3.92 9.94
N HIS A 174 -1.62 2.79 9.21
CA HIS A 174 -1.64 1.43 9.77
C HIS A 174 -2.82 1.18 10.73
N ARG A 175 -3.95 1.85 10.54
CA ARG A 175 -5.22 1.57 11.25
C ARG A 175 -6.04 0.55 10.45
N VAL A 176 -5.41 -0.58 10.14
CA VAL A 176 -5.90 -1.56 9.16
C VAL A 176 -7.25 -2.18 9.57
N ALA A 177 -7.43 -2.51 10.84
CA ALA A 177 -8.70 -3.04 11.35
C ALA A 177 -9.87 -2.06 11.16
N GLU A 178 -9.62 -0.76 11.26
CA GLU A 178 -10.63 0.27 11.01
C GLU A 178 -10.88 0.46 9.51
N ALA A 179 -9.83 0.43 8.69
CA ALA A 179 -9.96 0.44 7.23
C ALA A 179 -10.83 -0.73 6.73
N ALA A 180 -10.62 -1.92 7.28
CA ALA A 180 -11.40 -3.12 6.94
C ALA A 180 -12.87 -3.00 7.36
N ARG A 181 -13.15 -2.54 8.58
CA ARG A 181 -14.54 -2.28 9.01
C ARG A 181 -15.23 -1.24 8.13
N LEU A 182 -14.55 -0.14 7.81
CA LEU A 182 -15.07 0.88 6.91
C LEU A 182 -15.35 0.29 5.52
N ALA A 183 -14.41 -0.46 4.94
CA ALA A 183 -14.57 -1.04 3.61
C ALA A 183 -15.71 -2.08 3.54
N GLU A 184 -15.90 -2.90 4.58
CA GLU A 184 -17.02 -3.84 4.65
C GLU A 184 -18.37 -3.10 4.79
N GLY A 185 -18.46 -2.09 5.67
CA GLY A 185 -19.68 -1.27 5.77
C GLY A 185 -20.00 -0.53 4.47
N LEU A 186 -18.97 -0.05 3.76
CA LEU A 186 -19.11 0.55 2.44
C LEU A 186 -19.59 -0.46 1.39
N ARG A 187 -19.12 -1.71 1.43
CA ARG A 187 -19.53 -2.76 0.50
C ARG A 187 -21.03 -3.07 0.64
N GLU A 188 -21.54 -3.06 1.85
CA GLU A 188 -22.98 -3.22 2.13
C GLU A 188 -23.78 -1.99 1.68
N ALA A 189 -23.26 -0.78 1.91
CA ALA A 189 -23.92 0.46 1.53
C ALA A 189 -23.94 0.72 0.01
N LEU A 190 -22.84 0.41 -0.67
CA LEU A 190 -22.54 0.81 -2.04
C LEU A 190 -22.09 -0.42 -2.89
N PRO A 191 -22.90 -1.49 -3.00
CA PRO A 191 -22.48 -2.73 -3.64
C PRO A 191 -22.25 -2.63 -5.15
N GLU A 192 -22.67 -1.53 -5.78
CA GLU A 192 -22.51 -1.29 -7.22
C GLU A 192 -21.26 -0.45 -7.55
N THR A 193 -20.46 -0.07 -6.55
CA THR A 193 -19.23 0.71 -6.73
C THR A 193 -18.01 -0.23 -6.75
N PRO A 194 -17.43 -0.54 -7.93
CA PRO A 194 -16.38 -1.56 -8.05
C PRO A 194 -15.14 -1.27 -7.21
N GLU A 195 -14.80 0.00 -6.98
CA GLU A 195 -13.64 0.40 -6.18
C GLU A 195 -13.76 -0.01 -4.70
N ILE A 196 -14.99 -0.20 -4.20
CA ILE A 196 -15.23 -0.59 -2.81
C ILE A 196 -14.95 -2.08 -2.63
N GLU A 197 -15.29 -2.93 -3.60
CA GLU A 197 -14.91 -4.35 -3.53
C GLU A 197 -13.40 -4.50 -3.49
N LEU A 198 -12.67 -3.74 -4.32
CA LEU A 198 -11.21 -3.72 -4.30
C LEU A 198 -10.66 -3.24 -2.95
N ALA A 199 -11.25 -2.20 -2.36
CA ALA A 199 -10.88 -1.71 -1.03
C ALA A 199 -11.16 -2.75 0.07
N ALA A 200 -12.31 -3.43 0.03
CA ALA A 200 -12.68 -4.45 1.00
C ALA A 200 -11.78 -5.68 0.91
N VAL A 201 -11.49 -6.17 -0.29
CA VAL A 201 -10.52 -7.25 -0.52
C VAL A 201 -9.13 -6.83 -0.02
N ALA A 202 -8.64 -5.65 -0.40
CA ALA A 202 -7.34 -5.15 0.05
C ALA A 202 -7.26 -5.04 1.58
N ALA A 203 -8.27 -4.47 2.23
CA ALA A 203 -8.28 -4.31 3.68
C ALA A 203 -8.38 -5.65 4.43
N ARG A 204 -9.20 -6.60 3.93
CA ARG A 204 -9.24 -7.96 4.48
C ARG A 204 -7.89 -8.66 4.36
N ASN A 205 -7.21 -8.54 3.22
CA ASN A 205 -5.89 -9.11 3.02
C ASN A 205 -4.85 -8.48 3.97
N LEU A 206 -4.93 -7.16 4.19
CA LEU A 206 -4.04 -6.49 5.14
C LEU A 206 -4.30 -6.94 6.59
N VAL A 207 -5.56 -7.04 7.04
CA VAL A 207 -5.91 -7.58 8.37
C VAL A 207 -5.40 -9.01 8.50
N ALA A 208 -5.66 -9.85 7.50
CA ALA A 208 -5.23 -11.24 7.52
C ALA A 208 -3.70 -11.38 7.53
N SER A 209 -2.98 -10.45 6.90
CA SER A 209 -1.52 -10.39 6.97
C SER A 209 -1.03 -10.04 8.39
N GLU A 210 -1.67 -9.08 9.06
CA GLU A 210 -1.36 -8.72 10.47
C GLU A 210 -1.68 -9.85 11.46
N GLU A 211 -2.75 -10.61 11.20
CA GLU A 211 -3.12 -11.81 11.98
C GLU A 211 -2.17 -12.99 11.71
N GLY A 212 -1.46 -12.96 10.58
CA GLY A 212 -0.43 -13.92 10.20
C GLY A 212 -0.83 -14.88 9.08
N LEU A 213 0.13 -15.68 8.65
CA LEU A 213 0.05 -16.48 7.42
C LEU A 213 -1.17 -17.42 7.33
N HIS A 214 -1.63 -17.98 8.45
CA HIS A 214 -2.82 -18.84 8.46
C HIS A 214 -4.11 -18.07 8.13
N ALA A 215 -4.25 -16.85 8.66
CA ALA A 215 -5.38 -16.00 8.33
C ALA A 215 -5.31 -15.55 6.87
N SER A 216 -4.14 -15.11 6.39
CA SER A 216 -3.91 -14.76 4.98
C SER A 216 -4.34 -15.89 4.05
N LEU A 217 -3.89 -17.13 4.34
CA LEU A 217 -4.22 -18.29 3.52
C LEU A 217 -5.72 -18.62 3.53
N ALA A 218 -6.41 -18.43 4.66
CA ALA A 218 -7.86 -18.64 4.75
C ALA A 218 -8.63 -17.62 3.90
N VAL A 219 -8.24 -16.34 3.96
CA VAL A 219 -8.85 -15.26 3.18
C VAL A 219 -8.58 -15.45 1.69
N SER A 220 -7.34 -15.71 1.29
CA SER A 220 -7.01 -15.87 -0.13
C SER A 220 -7.65 -17.12 -0.75
N ARG A 221 -7.79 -18.20 0.03
CA ARG A 221 -8.57 -19.37 -0.39
C ARG A 221 -10.05 -19.04 -0.57
N ALA A 222 -10.66 -18.33 0.36
CA ALA A 222 -12.07 -17.94 0.26
C ALA A 222 -12.31 -17.05 -0.96
N GLN A 223 -11.40 -16.12 -1.25
CA GLN A 223 -11.46 -15.27 -2.43
C GLN A 223 -11.39 -16.08 -3.73
N ARG A 224 -10.45 -17.03 -3.82
CA ARG A 224 -10.37 -17.96 -4.97
C ARG A 224 -11.65 -18.77 -5.14
N ASP A 225 -12.21 -19.29 -4.04
CA ASP A 225 -13.42 -20.11 -4.09
C ASP A 225 -14.67 -19.31 -4.50
N ALA A 226 -14.72 -18.02 -4.13
CA ALA A 226 -15.78 -17.11 -4.55
C ALA A 226 -15.62 -16.62 -6.00
N HIS A 227 -14.40 -16.60 -6.53
CA HIS A 227 -14.06 -16.07 -7.85
C HIS A 227 -13.18 -17.06 -8.65
N PRO A 228 -13.72 -18.23 -9.05
CA PRO A 228 -12.94 -19.29 -9.70
C PRO A 228 -12.40 -18.91 -11.09
N ASP A 229 -12.92 -17.85 -11.71
CA ASP A 229 -12.45 -17.35 -13.00
C ASP A 229 -11.47 -16.16 -12.87
N ASP A 230 -11.18 -15.69 -11.65
CA ASP A 230 -10.30 -14.55 -11.39
C ASP A 230 -8.84 -15.00 -11.18
N ILE A 231 -8.00 -14.71 -12.16
CA ILE A 231 -6.56 -15.01 -12.11
C ILE A 231 -5.85 -14.38 -10.90
N GLU A 232 -6.25 -13.20 -10.44
CA GLU A 232 -5.58 -12.53 -9.32
C GLU A 232 -5.96 -13.18 -7.99
N ALA A 233 -7.21 -13.61 -7.82
CA ALA A 233 -7.62 -14.43 -6.67
C ALA A 233 -6.81 -15.74 -6.58
N HIS A 234 -6.64 -16.41 -7.73
CA HIS A 234 -5.80 -17.61 -7.83
C HIS A 234 -4.33 -17.32 -7.50
N ARG A 235 -3.75 -16.23 -8.03
CA ARG A 235 -2.36 -15.82 -7.78
C ARG A 235 -2.11 -15.49 -6.32
N MET A 236 -3.04 -14.79 -5.68
CA MET A 236 -2.94 -14.46 -4.26
C MET A 236 -2.91 -15.73 -3.40
N TRP A 237 -3.82 -16.68 -3.66
CA TRP A 237 -3.81 -17.95 -2.94
C TRP A 237 -2.55 -18.79 -3.23
N MET A 238 -2.06 -18.80 -4.47
CA MET A 238 -0.77 -19.44 -4.82
C MET A 238 0.40 -18.83 -4.07
N HIS A 239 0.42 -17.51 -3.92
CA HIS A 239 1.45 -16.79 -3.17
C HIS A 239 1.44 -17.21 -1.69
N ASP A 240 0.28 -17.22 -1.04
CA ASP A 240 0.16 -17.62 0.37
C ASP A 240 0.48 -19.12 0.59
N MET A 241 0.07 -20.00 -0.32
CA MET A 241 0.42 -21.42 -0.26
C MET A 241 1.93 -21.64 -0.34
N ARG A 242 2.64 -20.86 -1.17
CA ARG A 242 4.11 -20.90 -1.24
C ARG A 242 4.77 -20.37 0.02
N ARG A 243 4.31 -19.23 0.54
CA ARG A 243 4.77 -18.70 1.84
C ARG A 243 4.59 -19.73 2.97
N ALA A 244 3.55 -20.55 2.89
CA ALA A 244 3.30 -21.66 3.84
C ALA A 244 4.11 -22.94 3.56
N GLY A 245 4.97 -22.98 2.54
CA GLY A 245 5.74 -24.16 2.15
C GLY A 245 4.88 -25.28 1.54
N ARG A 246 3.67 -24.96 1.05
CA ARG A 246 2.67 -25.94 0.56
C ARG A 246 2.63 -26.01 -0.97
N GLY A 247 3.79 -25.94 -1.61
CA GLY A 247 3.91 -25.97 -3.08
C GLY A 247 3.40 -27.26 -3.72
N ASP A 248 3.70 -28.41 -3.11
CA ASP A 248 3.25 -29.73 -3.62
C ASP A 248 1.72 -29.86 -3.55
N GLU A 249 1.12 -29.39 -2.46
CA GLU A 249 -0.35 -29.37 -2.31
C GLU A 249 -1.01 -28.43 -3.33
N LEU A 250 -0.39 -27.29 -3.59
CA LEU A 250 -0.83 -26.33 -4.60
C LEU A 250 -0.78 -26.93 -6.01
N HIS A 251 0.29 -27.63 -6.35
CA HIS A 251 0.43 -28.34 -7.63
C HIS A 251 -0.64 -29.43 -7.78
N ALA A 252 -0.80 -30.29 -6.76
CA ALA A 252 -1.81 -31.35 -6.75
C ALA A 252 -3.24 -30.79 -6.90
N TYR A 253 -3.53 -29.64 -6.26
CA TYR A 253 -4.81 -28.97 -6.40
C TYR A 253 -5.11 -28.57 -7.86
N TYR A 254 -4.19 -27.87 -8.53
CA TYR A 254 -4.41 -27.42 -9.90
C TYR A 254 -4.41 -28.55 -10.91
N GLN A 255 -3.62 -29.60 -10.68
CA GLN A 255 -3.70 -30.82 -11.47
C GLN A 255 -5.10 -31.44 -11.38
N ALA A 256 -5.62 -31.66 -10.17
CA ALA A 256 -6.96 -32.22 -9.97
C ALA A 256 -8.09 -31.28 -10.45
N ALA A 257 -7.89 -29.97 -10.41
CA ALA A 257 -8.83 -29.00 -10.96
C ALA A 257 -8.88 -29.09 -12.50
N LEU A 258 -7.72 -29.14 -13.16
CA LEU A 258 -7.64 -29.26 -14.61
C LEU A 258 -8.15 -30.62 -15.11
N GLU A 259 -7.94 -31.71 -14.36
CA GLU A 259 -8.52 -33.02 -14.68
C GLU A 259 -10.06 -33.01 -14.68
N ARG A 260 -10.67 -32.23 -13.77
CA ARG A 260 -12.13 -32.04 -13.72
C ARG A 260 -12.63 -31.13 -14.85
N GLU A 261 -11.82 -30.15 -15.25
CA GLU A 261 -12.15 -29.17 -16.29
C GLU A 261 -11.06 -29.06 -17.36
N PRO A 262 -10.87 -30.08 -18.22
CA PRO A 262 -9.74 -30.15 -19.15
C PRO A 262 -9.68 -29.02 -20.19
N GLY A 263 -10.80 -28.31 -20.41
CA GLY A 263 -10.89 -27.17 -21.33
C GLY A 263 -10.56 -25.80 -20.71
N SER A 264 -10.30 -25.73 -19.40
CA SER A 264 -10.02 -24.45 -18.74
C SER A 264 -8.60 -23.97 -19.03
N VAL A 265 -8.48 -22.95 -19.89
CA VAL A 265 -7.20 -22.29 -20.22
C VAL A 265 -6.57 -21.67 -18.96
N LEU A 266 -7.40 -21.09 -18.08
CA LEU A 266 -6.95 -20.51 -16.82
C LEU A 266 -6.26 -21.56 -15.94
N LEU A 267 -6.92 -22.69 -15.67
CA LEU A 267 -6.36 -23.76 -14.84
C LEU A 267 -5.11 -24.38 -15.47
N ALA A 268 -5.08 -24.51 -16.80
CA ALA A 268 -3.91 -25.00 -17.52
C ALA A 268 -2.71 -24.05 -17.39
N VAL A 269 -2.94 -22.73 -17.46
CA VAL A 269 -1.90 -21.71 -17.22
C VAL A 269 -1.43 -21.74 -15.76
N LEU A 270 -2.35 -21.86 -14.80
CA LEU A 270 -2.02 -21.90 -13.37
C LEU A 270 -1.16 -23.13 -13.02
N LEU A 271 -1.51 -24.30 -13.56
CA LEU A 271 -0.70 -25.51 -13.42
C LEU A 271 0.68 -25.33 -14.07
N ALA A 272 0.74 -24.80 -15.30
CA ALA A 272 2.00 -24.60 -16.01
C ALA A 272 3.01 -23.71 -15.24
N ARG A 273 2.51 -22.75 -14.45
CA ARG A 273 3.35 -21.88 -13.61
C ARG A 273 4.02 -22.62 -12.45
N LEU A 274 3.43 -23.72 -12.01
CA LEU A 274 3.93 -24.56 -10.92
C LEU A 274 4.81 -25.70 -11.42
N GLU A 275 4.67 -26.08 -12.68
CA GLU A 275 5.44 -27.17 -13.26
C GLU A 275 6.91 -26.77 -13.49
N PRO A 276 7.85 -27.68 -13.17
CA PRO A 276 9.27 -27.47 -13.44
C PRO A 276 9.56 -27.44 -14.94
N GLU A 277 10.79 -27.09 -15.29
CA GLU A 277 11.26 -27.15 -16.67
C GLU A 277 11.64 -28.60 -17.06
N PRO A 278 11.42 -29.01 -18.33
CA PRO A 278 10.83 -28.23 -19.44
C PRO A 278 9.29 -28.21 -19.46
N ALA A 279 8.62 -29.07 -18.68
CA ALA A 279 7.19 -29.36 -18.77
C ALA A 279 6.29 -28.12 -18.76
N GLY A 280 6.47 -27.21 -17.79
CA GLY A 280 5.64 -26.00 -17.69
C GLY A 280 5.79 -25.06 -18.89
N THR A 281 6.98 -25.02 -19.51
CA THR A 281 7.24 -24.20 -20.69
C THR A 281 6.60 -24.81 -21.93
N GLU A 282 6.76 -26.11 -22.14
CA GLU A 282 6.13 -26.83 -23.25
C GLU A 282 4.60 -26.73 -23.18
N ARG A 283 4.02 -26.79 -21.97
CA ARG A 283 2.58 -26.58 -21.76
C ARG A 283 2.16 -25.17 -22.16
N LEU A 284 2.88 -24.13 -21.75
CA LEU A 284 2.57 -22.74 -22.12
C LEU A 284 2.74 -22.49 -23.63
N GLU A 285 3.77 -23.05 -24.26
CA GLU A 285 3.98 -22.99 -25.71
C GLU A 285 2.82 -23.66 -26.46
N ALA A 286 2.36 -24.83 -25.98
CA ALA A 286 1.19 -25.50 -26.53
C ALA A 286 -0.08 -24.65 -26.35
N LEU A 287 -0.31 -24.08 -25.17
CA LEU A 287 -1.47 -23.22 -24.91
C LEU A 287 -1.49 -21.98 -25.81
N VAL A 288 -0.35 -21.32 -26.03
CA VAL A 288 -0.26 -20.15 -26.93
C VAL A 288 -0.53 -20.55 -28.38
N ARG A 289 -0.06 -21.72 -28.82
CA ARG A 289 -0.32 -22.24 -30.17
C ARG A 289 -1.79 -22.61 -30.37
N ASP A 290 -2.38 -23.27 -29.39
CA ASP A 290 -3.73 -23.84 -29.50
C ASP A 290 -4.81 -22.77 -29.20
N HIS A 291 -4.44 -21.69 -28.49
CA HIS A 291 -5.29 -20.55 -28.16
C HIS A 291 -4.63 -19.19 -28.53
N PRO A 292 -4.36 -18.90 -29.81
CA PRO A 292 -3.55 -17.75 -30.23
C PRO A 292 -4.19 -16.39 -29.92
N GLY A 293 -5.51 -16.33 -29.73
CA GLY A 293 -6.26 -15.13 -29.36
C GLY A 293 -6.31 -14.86 -27.86
N GLU A 294 -5.98 -15.84 -27.02
CA GLU A 294 -6.08 -15.70 -25.57
C GLU A 294 -4.83 -14.98 -25.00
N PRO A 295 -5.00 -13.85 -24.30
CA PRO A 295 -3.85 -13.10 -23.78
C PRO A 295 -3.18 -13.80 -22.59
N LEU A 296 -3.93 -14.58 -21.80
CA LEU A 296 -3.43 -15.16 -20.56
C LEU A 296 -2.26 -16.16 -20.76
N PRO A 297 -2.33 -17.16 -21.67
CA PRO A 297 -1.18 -18.02 -21.96
C PRO A 297 0.04 -17.24 -22.45
N ARG A 298 -0.17 -16.22 -23.30
CA ARG A 298 0.91 -15.38 -23.84
C ARG A 298 1.64 -14.63 -22.73
N ARG A 299 0.89 -13.97 -21.84
CA ARG A 299 1.42 -13.27 -20.66
C ARG A 299 2.21 -14.20 -19.75
N ALA A 300 1.70 -15.40 -19.49
CA ALA A 300 2.40 -16.40 -18.69
C ALA A 300 3.69 -16.91 -19.35
N LEU A 301 3.67 -17.12 -20.68
CA LEU A 301 4.82 -17.56 -21.46
C LEU A 301 5.92 -16.49 -21.52
N VAL A 302 5.56 -15.21 -21.65
CA VAL A 302 6.52 -14.08 -21.53
C VAL A 302 7.30 -14.19 -20.23
N GLY A 303 6.59 -14.29 -19.09
CA GLY A 303 7.25 -14.41 -17.79
C GLY A 303 8.16 -15.65 -17.71
N ARG A 304 7.77 -16.78 -18.31
CA ARG A 304 8.59 -17.99 -18.37
C ARG A 304 9.85 -17.79 -19.22
N TYR A 305 9.74 -17.25 -20.43
CA TYR A 305 10.88 -16.98 -21.30
C TYR A 305 11.86 -15.97 -20.71
N MET A 306 11.36 -14.92 -20.06
CA MET A 306 12.20 -13.96 -19.35
C MET A 306 13.09 -14.65 -18.32
N ARG A 307 12.53 -15.56 -17.50
CA ARG A 307 13.30 -16.30 -16.47
C ARG A 307 14.25 -17.35 -17.04
N GLN A 308 13.98 -17.83 -18.24
CA GLN A 308 14.84 -18.77 -18.99
C GLN A 308 15.95 -18.07 -19.78
N GLN A 309 16.04 -16.73 -19.73
CA GLN A 309 16.94 -15.95 -20.59
C GLN A 309 16.66 -16.16 -22.10
N ARG A 310 15.45 -16.58 -22.46
CA ARG A 310 14.97 -16.71 -23.85
C ARG A 310 14.47 -15.35 -24.34
N TRP A 311 15.36 -14.36 -24.30
CA TRP A 311 15.04 -12.95 -24.49
C TRP A 311 14.45 -12.65 -25.87
N ALA A 312 14.96 -13.33 -26.91
CA ALA A 312 14.49 -13.14 -28.27
C ALA A 312 13.04 -13.64 -28.41
N GLU A 313 12.73 -14.80 -27.84
CA GLU A 313 11.38 -15.37 -27.86
C GLU A 313 10.42 -14.58 -26.97
N ALA A 314 10.86 -14.10 -25.80
CA ALA A 314 10.08 -13.19 -24.95
C ALA A 314 9.74 -11.90 -25.72
N LEU A 315 10.72 -11.32 -26.40
CA LEU A 315 10.55 -10.06 -27.13
C LEU A 315 9.49 -10.18 -28.23
N LEU A 316 9.43 -11.29 -28.95
CA LEU A 316 8.39 -11.52 -29.97
C LEU A 316 6.97 -11.46 -29.38
N LEU A 317 6.78 -12.04 -28.20
CA LEU A 317 5.49 -12.03 -27.51
C LEU A 317 5.17 -10.65 -26.93
N LEU A 318 6.18 -9.95 -26.40
CA LEU A 318 6.05 -8.59 -25.87
C LEU A 318 5.71 -7.57 -26.97
N ASP A 319 6.36 -7.66 -28.14
CA ASP A 319 6.04 -6.87 -29.33
C ASP A 319 4.58 -7.10 -29.76
N ALA A 320 4.09 -8.35 -29.71
CA ALA A 320 2.70 -8.68 -30.02
C ALA A 320 1.72 -8.13 -28.97
N MET A 321 2.09 -8.15 -27.69
CA MET A 321 1.29 -7.57 -26.60
C MET A 321 1.17 -6.05 -26.73
N GLU A 322 2.26 -5.37 -27.09
CA GLU A 322 2.28 -3.91 -27.30
C GLU A 322 1.23 -3.42 -28.32
N GLN A 323 0.87 -4.26 -29.30
CA GLN A 323 -0.08 -3.89 -30.37
C GLN A 323 -1.56 -3.99 -29.98
N GLY A 324 -1.92 -4.60 -28.86
CA GLY A 324 -3.35 -4.80 -28.56
C GLY A 324 -3.71 -5.50 -27.26
N ASP A 325 -2.76 -5.79 -26.37
CA ASP A 325 -3.05 -6.32 -25.05
C ASP A 325 -3.32 -5.16 -24.07
N PRO A 326 -4.53 -5.05 -23.48
CA PRO A 326 -4.86 -3.99 -22.52
C PRO A 326 -3.97 -3.98 -21.26
N ASP A 327 -3.40 -5.13 -20.89
CA ASP A 327 -2.52 -5.26 -19.73
C ASP A 327 -1.04 -5.07 -20.07
N TYR A 328 -0.69 -4.78 -21.33
CA TYR A 328 0.69 -4.48 -21.73
C TYR A 328 1.41 -3.46 -20.82
N PRO A 329 0.74 -2.42 -20.27
CA PRO A 329 1.35 -1.54 -19.28
C PRO A 329 2.08 -2.23 -18.12
N ARG A 330 1.61 -3.40 -17.69
CA ARG A 330 2.23 -4.18 -16.60
C ARG A 330 3.50 -4.94 -17.03
N TYR A 331 3.81 -5.01 -18.32
CA TYR A 331 4.91 -5.81 -18.89
C TYR A 331 6.01 -4.96 -19.53
N GLN A 332 5.95 -3.64 -19.38
CA GLN A 332 6.91 -2.74 -20.00
C GLN A 332 8.32 -2.86 -19.45
N ASP A 333 8.43 -3.14 -18.15
CA ASP A 333 9.71 -3.43 -17.50
C ASP A 333 10.34 -4.67 -18.13
N MET A 334 9.57 -5.75 -18.30
CA MET A 334 10.03 -6.97 -18.97
C MET A 334 10.42 -6.70 -20.43
N HIS A 335 9.68 -5.84 -21.14
CA HIS A 335 10.00 -5.45 -22.51
C HIS A 335 11.34 -4.70 -22.58
N ALA A 336 11.53 -3.71 -21.70
CA ALA A 336 12.77 -2.97 -21.61
C ALA A 336 13.96 -3.87 -21.25
N GLU A 337 13.79 -4.78 -20.28
CA GLU A 337 14.80 -5.76 -19.87
C GLU A 337 15.18 -6.69 -21.03
N ALA A 338 14.21 -7.26 -21.75
CA ALA A 338 14.48 -8.12 -22.90
C ALA A 338 15.29 -7.39 -23.98
N LEU A 339 14.93 -6.14 -24.28
CA LEU A 339 15.68 -5.30 -25.22
C LEU A 339 17.09 -5.03 -24.72
N VAL A 340 17.27 -4.71 -23.44
CA VAL A 340 18.59 -4.47 -22.83
C VAL A 340 19.46 -5.72 -22.88
N ALA A 341 18.92 -6.88 -22.52
CA ALA A 341 19.62 -8.16 -22.57
C ALA A 341 20.09 -8.52 -23.99
N LEU A 342 19.35 -8.07 -25.01
CA LEU A 342 19.70 -8.20 -26.43
C LEU A 342 20.60 -7.07 -26.96
N GLY A 343 21.15 -6.21 -26.09
CA GLY A 343 22.02 -5.10 -26.48
C GLY A 343 21.29 -3.90 -27.11
N ARG A 344 19.96 -3.86 -27.04
CA ARG A 344 19.09 -2.84 -27.67
C ARG A 344 18.61 -1.79 -26.65
N ARG A 345 19.48 -1.38 -25.72
CA ARG A 345 19.15 -0.43 -24.63
C ARG A 345 18.65 0.93 -25.13
N GLN A 346 19.21 1.47 -26.21
CA GLN A 346 18.76 2.75 -26.79
C GLN A 346 17.33 2.67 -27.33
N GLU A 347 16.98 1.52 -27.94
CA GLU A 347 15.64 1.28 -28.44
C GLU A 347 14.62 1.17 -27.30
N ALA A 348 14.97 0.48 -26.21
CA ALA A 348 14.15 0.43 -25.01
C ALA A 348 13.86 1.83 -24.46
N ALA A 349 14.89 2.67 -24.34
CA ALA A 349 14.73 4.04 -23.84
C ALA A 349 13.83 4.88 -24.76
N ARG A 350 14.03 4.78 -26.08
CA ARG A 350 13.23 5.49 -27.09
C ARG A 350 11.76 5.11 -26.99
N ARG A 351 11.43 3.82 -27.07
CA ARG A 351 10.05 3.32 -26.99
C ARG A 351 9.36 3.72 -25.69
N LEU A 352 10.07 3.62 -24.57
CA LEU A 352 9.53 4.03 -23.28
C LEU A 352 9.22 5.53 -23.25
N SER A 353 10.13 6.37 -23.74
CA SER A 353 9.89 7.83 -23.79
C SER A 353 8.74 8.23 -24.70
N GLU A 354 8.61 7.61 -25.87
CA GLU A 354 7.52 7.89 -26.83
C GLU A 354 6.14 7.61 -26.24
N ARG A 355 6.07 6.70 -25.26
CA ARG A 355 4.85 6.35 -24.54
C ARG A 355 4.58 7.22 -23.32
N LEU A 356 5.63 7.60 -22.58
CA LEU A 356 5.48 8.40 -21.37
C LEU A 356 5.27 9.90 -21.66
N LEU A 357 5.87 10.44 -22.71
CA LEU A 357 5.80 11.87 -23.05
C LEU A 357 4.38 12.35 -23.40
N PRO A 358 3.56 11.63 -24.19
CA PRO A 358 2.17 12.04 -24.45
C PRO A 358 1.33 12.15 -23.16
N VAL A 359 1.59 11.30 -22.18
CA VAL A 359 0.96 11.38 -20.84
C VAL A 359 1.50 12.58 -20.07
N ALA A 360 2.78 12.92 -20.26
CA ALA A 360 3.41 14.05 -19.60
C ALA A 360 2.74 15.40 -19.95
N ASP A 361 2.24 15.52 -21.18
CA ASP A 361 1.50 16.67 -21.70
C ASP A 361 0.05 16.73 -21.20
N SER A 362 -0.46 15.64 -20.62
CA SER A 362 -1.81 15.59 -20.05
C SER A 362 -1.88 16.27 -18.67
N LYS A 363 -3.12 16.39 -18.15
CA LYS A 363 -3.35 16.84 -16.76
C LYS A 363 -2.96 15.76 -15.72
N ASP A 364 -2.75 14.53 -16.17
CA ASP A 364 -2.38 13.42 -15.32
C ASP A 364 -0.87 13.41 -15.09
N ALA A 365 -0.47 12.94 -13.90
CA ALA A 365 0.95 12.78 -13.59
C ALA A 365 1.44 11.50 -14.26
N VAL A 366 2.64 11.55 -14.84
CA VAL A 366 3.31 10.35 -15.35
C VAL A 366 3.54 9.36 -14.20
N ASP A 367 3.39 8.08 -14.50
CA ASP A 367 3.68 7.00 -13.56
C ASP A 367 5.17 6.99 -13.16
N LEU A 368 5.43 6.88 -11.85
CA LEU A 368 6.78 6.99 -11.29
C LEU A 368 7.66 5.79 -11.66
N GLU A 369 7.08 4.59 -11.74
CA GLU A 369 7.85 3.38 -12.10
C GLU A 369 8.33 3.48 -13.55
N GLY A 370 7.47 3.98 -14.46
CA GLY A 370 7.89 4.32 -15.83
C GLY A 370 9.04 5.33 -15.90
N VAL A 371 9.01 6.39 -15.08
CA VAL A 371 10.12 7.38 -15.02
C VAL A 371 11.39 6.75 -14.45
N LEU A 372 11.29 5.92 -13.42
CA LEU A 372 12.42 5.18 -12.85
C LEU A 372 13.04 4.23 -13.86
N LEU A 373 12.22 3.45 -14.56
CA LEU A 373 12.69 2.56 -15.62
C LEU A 373 13.42 3.35 -16.71
N TYR A 374 12.89 4.50 -17.13
CA TYR A 374 13.56 5.36 -18.10
C TYR A 374 14.90 5.87 -17.55
N ALA A 375 14.97 6.26 -16.28
CA ALA A 375 16.19 6.68 -15.61
C ALA A 375 17.25 5.57 -15.55
N LYS A 376 16.82 4.34 -15.25
CA LYS A 376 17.66 3.13 -15.33
C LYS A 376 18.18 2.90 -16.75
N LEU A 377 17.34 3.06 -17.77
CA LEU A 377 17.71 2.88 -19.17
C LEU A 377 18.72 3.93 -19.67
N VAL A 378 18.60 5.19 -19.27
CA VAL A 378 19.59 6.22 -19.65
C VAL A 378 20.79 6.30 -18.70
N GLY A 379 20.69 5.65 -17.53
CA GLY A 379 21.75 5.58 -16.52
C GLY A 379 21.95 6.85 -15.72
N HIS A 380 20.98 7.77 -15.72
CA HIS A 380 21.05 8.99 -14.92
C HIS A 380 19.69 9.62 -14.63
N ALA A 381 19.61 10.32 -13.50
CA ALA A 381 18.49 11.19 -13.13
C ALA A 381 18.77 12.69 -13.39
N SER A 382 19.87 13.02 -14.08
CA SER A 382 20.29 14.41 -14.29
C SER A 382 19.30 15.18 -15.16
N GLN A 383 18.95 16.39 -14.73
CA GLN A 383 18.16 17.37 -15.51
C GLN A 383 19.06 18.35 -16.30
N LYS A 384 20.38 18.33 -16.06
CA LYS A 384 21.32 19.31 -16.61
C LYS A 384 21.76 18.93 -18.03
N GLY A 385 21.81 19.90 -18.93
CA GLY A 385 22.27 19.72 -20.32
C GLY A 385 21.15 19.34 -21.30
N SER A 386 21.35 19.60 -22.58
CA SER A 386 20.36 19.39 -23.64
C SER A 386 20.08 17.92 -23.94
N ALA A 387 21.05 17.03 -23.70
CA ALA A 387 20.86 15.58 -23.86
C ALA A 387 19.83 14.98 -22.89
N ASN A 388 19.45 15.73 -21.84
CA ASN A 388 18.59 15.26 -20.75
C ASN A 388 17.17 15.86 -20.82
N GLU A 389 16.78 16.39 -21.99
CA GLU A 389 15.48 17.04 -22.19
C GLU A 389 14.30 16.13 -21.82
N VAL A 390 14.30 14.89 -22.33
CA VAL A 390 13.25 13.91 -22.04
C VAL A 390 13.17 13.61 -20.55
N MET A 391 14.31 13.36 -19.89
CA MET A 391 14.33 13.10 -18.45
C MET A 391 13.77 14.29 -17.66
N ARG A 392 14.11 15.53 -18.04
CA ARG A 392 13.59 16.73 -17.39
C ARG A 392 12.07 16.83 -17.52
N GLN A 393 11.54 16.64 -18.72
CA GLN A 393 10.09 16.67 -18.97
C GLN A 393 9.34 15.60 -18.18
N LEU A 394 9.89 14.38 -18.13
CA LEU A 394 9.30 13.29 -17.35
C LEU A 394 9.31 13.58 -15.85
N ILE A 395 10.43 14.10 -15.30
CA ILE A 395 10.49 14.49 -13.89
C ILE A 395 9.53 15.63 -13.59
N GLU A 396 9.51 16.69 -14.40
CA GLU A 396 8.59 17.83 -14.23
C GLU A 396 7.13 17.38 -14.21
N SER A 397 6.75 16.45 -15.10
CA SER A 397 5.39 15.93 -15.14
C SER A 397 5.06 15.02 -13.95
N ALA A 398 5.99 14.15 -13.55
CA ALA A 398 5.85 13.36 -12.33
C ALA A 398 5.83 14.24 -11.06
N GLN A 399 6.39 15.45 -11.09
CA GLN A 399 6.47 16.36 -9.96
C GLN A 399 5.18 17.15 -9.68
N LYS A 400 4.27 17.31 -10.68
CA LYS A 400 3.08 18.21 -10.64
C LYS A 400 2.18 18.15 -9.39
N LYS A 401 2.21 17.06 -8.63
CA LYS A 401 1.36 16.83 -7.43
C LYS A 401 2.17 16.40 -6.20
N ARG A 402 3.46 16.74 -6.16
CA ARG A 402 4.42 16.25 -5.16
C ARG A 402 5.30 17.39 -4.65
N PRO A 403 5.87 17.27 -3.43
CA PRO A 403 6.82 18.26 -2.89
C PRO A 403 8.02 18.49 -3.80
N ASP A 404 8.36 19.75 -4.06
CA ASP A 404 9.38 20.14 -5.05
C ASP A 404 10.69 19.36 -4.92
N GLY A 405 11.15 18.83 -6.06
CA GLY A 405 12.43 18.12 -6.17
C GLY A 405 12.42 16.67 -5.70
N ILE A 406 11.42 16.21 -4.94
CA ILE A 406 11.44 14.86 -4.34
C ILE A 406 11.58 13.74 -5.36
N VAL A 407 10.98 13.90 -6.55
CA VAL A 407 11.07 12.89 -7.61
C VAL A 407 12.50 12.75 -8.11
N ALA A 408 13.21 13.87 -8.31
CA ALA A 408 14.60 13.85 -8.76
C ALA A 408 15.53 13.22 -7.70
N GLU A 409 15.31 13.53 -6.42
CA GLU A 409 16.11 12.97 -5.32
C GLU A 409 15.87 11.46 -5.14
N TRP A 410 14.61 11.00 -5.26
CA TRP A 410 14.28 9.57 -5.24
C TRP A 410 14.91 8.80 -6.42
N LEU A 411 14.85 9.36 -7.63
CA LEU A 411 15.51 8.77 -8.80
C LEU A 411 17.03 8.73 -8.65
N ALA A 412 17.62 9.78 -8.09
CA ALA A 412 19.05 9.81 -7.80
C ALA A 412 19.44 8.71 -6.80
N ALA A 413 18.73 8.59 -5.68
CA ALA A 413 18.97 7.54 -4.69
C ALA A 413 18.81 6.12 -5.29
N SER A 414 17.78 5.92 -6.11
CA SER A 414 17.51 4.64 -6.79
C SER A 414 18.61 4.22 -7.77
N LEU A 415 19.42 5.17 -8.24
CA LEU A 415 20.57 4.95 -9.14
C LEU A 415 21.92 5.03 -8.41
N GLY A 416 21.93 5.23 -7.08
CA GLY A 416 23.16 5.41 -6.29
C GLY A 416 23.88 6.72 -6.57
N HIS A 417 23.16 7.72 -7.08
CA HIS A 417 23.69 9.05 -7.32
C HIS A 417 23.58 9.93 -6.07
N PHE A 418 24.33 11.03 -6.05
CA PHE A 418 24.27 12.01 -4.95
C PHE A 418 22.87 12.60 -4.78
N VAL A 419 22.39 12.63 -3.54
CA VAL A 419 21.11 13.21 -3.12
C VAL A 419 21.35 14.51 -2.36
N ASP A 420 20.59 15.55 -2.71
CA ASP A 420 20.62 16.83 -2.00
C ASP A 420 19.84 16.73 -0.67
N ALA A 421 20.58 16.49 0.41
CA ALA A 421 20.03 16.39 1.76
C ALA A 421 19.30 17.65 2.24
N ALA A 422 19.55 18.83 1.66
CA ALA A 422 18.81 20.04 2.02
C ALA A 422 17.39 20.00 1.44
N LYS A 423 17.23 19.55 0.19
CA LYS A 423 15.92 19.37 -0.43
C LYS A 423 15.14 18.25 0.23
N LEU A 424 15.79 17.12 0.52
CA LEU A 424 15.12 16.01 1.18
C LEU A 424 14.58 16.39 2.58
N ARG A 425 15.31 17.23 3.33
CA ARG A 425 14.84 17.78 4.63
C ARG A 425 13.68 18.76 4.51
N ALA A 426 13.46 19.35 3.35
CA ALA A 426 12.31 20.22 3.10
C ALA A 426 11.02 19.43 2.82
N VAL A 427 11.12 18.12 2.59
CA VAL A 427 9.98 17.23 2.36
C VAL A 427 9.55 16.58 3.68
N PRO A 428 8.24 16.51 3.99
CA PRO A 428 7.74 15.85 5.20
C PRO A 428 8.35 14.46 5.41
N GLU A 429 8.68 14.14 6.67
CA GLU A 429 9.41 12.92 6.98
C GLU A 429 8.62 11.65 6.68
N ASP A 430 7.31 11.72 6.79
CA ASP A 430 6.30 10.69 6.53
C ASP A 430 5.89 10.58 5.06
N HIS A 431 6.37 11.47 4.19
CA HIS A 431 6.08 11.36 2.76
C HIS A 431 6.76 10.10 2.20
N ALA A 432 6.01 9.20 1.57
CA ALA A 432 6.51 7.89 1.11
C ALA A 432 7.80 7.96 0.27
N LEU A 433 7.92 8.92 -0.67
CA LEU A 433 9.15 9.10 -1.45
C LEU A 433 10.33 9.59 -0.60
N SER A 434 10.07 10.33 0.47
CA SER A 434 11.11 10.79 1.39
C SER A 434 11.67 9.62 2.20
N VAL A 435 10.77 8.78 2.73
CA VAL A 435 11.12 7.51 3.40
C VAL A 435 11.94 6.60 2.48
N SER A 436 11.44 6.34 1.26
CA SER A 436 12.13 5.46 0.31
C SER A 436 13.50 6.01 -0.11
N THR A 437 13.61 7.32 -0.34
CA THR A 437 14.88 7.99 -0.66
C THR A 437 15.90 7.80 0.46
N ARG A 438 15.51 7.99 1.73
CA ARG A 438 16.42 7.78 2.88
C ARG A 438 16.87 6.33 2.99
N VAL A 439 15.96 5.38 2.77
CA VAL A 439 16.29 3.95 2.77
C VAL A 439 17.28 3.61 1.66
N LEU A 440 17.07 4.12 0.44
CA LEU A 440 17.96 3.88 -0.70
C LEU A 440 19.33 4.56 -0.52
N MET A 441 19.37 5.76 0.06
CA MET A 441 20.64 6.39 0.47
C MET A 441 21.39 5.55 1.49
N ALA A 442 20.68 5.04 2.50
CA ALA A 442 21.28 4.20 3.53
C ALA A 442 21.76 2.85 2.97
N LEU A 443 21.00 2.25 2.03
CA LEU A 443 21.40 1.08 1.27
C LEU A 443 22.69 1.34 0.49
N ALA A 444 22.85 2.52 -0.11
CA ALA A 444 24.04 2.85 -0.88
C ALA A 444 25.33 2.94 -0.05
N GLU A 445 25.22 3.13 1.27
CA GLU A 445 26.33 3.13 2.21
C GLU A 445 26.69 1.69 2.61
N GLU A 446 25.93 1.09 3.54
CA GLU A 446 26.10 -0.29 4.00
C GLU A 446 24.77 -0.85 4.57
N PRO A 447 24.61 -2.19 4.66
CA PRO A 447 23.39 -2.82 5.17
C PRO A 447 22.95 -2.33 6.55
N GLU A 448 23.88 -2.08 7.47
CA GLU A 448 23.63 -1.66 8.85
C GLU A 448 23.02 -0.25 8.91
N PHE A 449 23.35 0.63 7.96
CA PHE A 449 22.70 1.93 7.84
C PHE A 449 21.27 1.79 7.35
N ALA A 450 21.04 0.90 6.37
CA ALA A 450 19.70 0.59 5.91
C ALA A 450 18.85 0.10 7.09
N ALA A 451 19.32 -0.87 7.90
CA ALA A 451 18.58 -1.38 9.05
C ALA A 451 18.02 -0.27 9.98
N ARG A 452 18.80 0.79 10.24
CA ARG A 452 18.35 1.93 11.05
C ARG A 452 17.28 2.77 10.35
N ALA A 453 17.43 3.00 9.04
CA ALA A 453 16.42 3.70 8.25
C ALA A 453 15.10 2.92 8.16
N PHE A 454 15.17 1.58 8.23
CA PHE A 454 14.00 0.69 8.17
C PHE A 454 13.09 0.75 9.40
N VAL A 455 13.63 1.07 10.58
CA VAL A 455 12.85 1.03 11.83
C VAL A 455 11.59 1.88 11.74
N ASN A 456 11.71 3.05 11.10
CA ASN A 456 10.65 4.07 11.00
C ASN A 456 9.94 4.10 9.64
N ALA A 457 10.31 3.22 8.71
CA ALA A 457 9.70 3.22 7.39
C ALA A 457 8.33 2.51 7.42
N ASP A 458 7.35 3.14 6.79
CA ASP A 458 5.99 2.64 6.61
C ASP A 458 5.90 1.75 5.36
N PHE A 459 4.80 1.01 5.23
CA PHE A 459 4.59 0.10 4.09
C PHE A 459 4.60 0.84 2.74
N VAL A 460 4.05 2.05 2.68
CA VAL A 460 3.97 2.83 1.44
C VAL A 460 5.34 3.31 0.99
N GLY A 461 6.20 3.75 1.91
CA GLY A 461 7.60 4.05 1.64
C GLY A 461 8.37 2.82 1.14
N PHE A 462 8.10 1.64 1.70
CA PHE A 462 8.76 0.40 1.25
C PHE A 462 8.39 -0.03 -0.16
N HIS A 463 7.11 0.10 -0.54
CA HIS A 463 6.72 -0.25 -1.89
C HIS A 463 7.50 0.56 -2.96
N ARG A 464 8.06 1.72 -2.58
CA ARG A 464 8.86 2.61 -3.46
C ARG A 464 10.37 2.35 -3.46
N ILE A 465 10.89 1.42 -2.67
CA ILE A 465 12.31 0.99 -2.79
C ILE A 465 12.49 -0.10 -3.86
N GLY A 466 11.39 -0.78 -4.23
CA GLY A 466 11.37 -1.85 -5.24
C GLY A 466 11.75 -3.23 -4.68
N ARG A 467 11.31 -4.29 -5.39
CA ARG A 467 11.52 -5.70 -5.00
C ARG A 467 12.99 -6.11 -4.94
N GLU A 468 13.81 -5.60 -5.87
CA GLU A 468 15.26 -5.83 -5.91
C GLU A 468 15.92 -5.36 -4.59
N ALA A 469 15.65 -4.13 -4.15
CA ALA A 469 16.20 -3.57 -2.92
C ALA A 469 15.67 -4.30 -1.68
N GLY A 470 14.36 -4.57 -1.64
CA GLY A 470 13.74 -5.30 -0.55
C GLY A 470 14.30 -6.71 -0.38
N THR A 471 14.43 -7.48 -1.47
CA THR A 471 15.03 -8.82 -1.46
C THR A 471 16.48 -8.79 -1.02
N LEU A 472 17.27 -7.84 -1.54
CA LEU A 472 18.69 -7.67 -1.16
C LEU A 472 18.84 -7.43 0.34
N LEU A 473 18.05 -6.52 0.89
CA LEU A 473 18.13 -6.15 2.29
C LEU A 473 17.57 -7.23 3.22
N ALA A 474 16.45 -7.86 2.87
CA ALA A 474 15.91 -8.98 3.63
C ALA A 474 16.93 -10.12 3.72
N ALA A 475 17.54 -10.50 2.59
CA ALA A 475 18.56 -11.53 2.55
C ALA A 475 19.81 -11.16 3.35
N GLU A 476 20.25 -9.91 3.28
CA GLU A 476 21.43 -9.44 4.03
C GLU A 476 21.17 -9.36 5.54
N PHE A 477 19.96 -8.98 5.97
CA PHE A 477 19.56 -9.01 7.38
C PHE A 477 19.51 -10.44 7.93
N GLU A 478 19.00 -11.40 7.15
CA GLU A 478 19.06 -12.81 7.55
C GLU A 478 20.51 -13.30 7.66
N ARG A 479 21.39 -12.93 6.71
CA ARG A 479 22.83 -13.23 6.78
C ARG A 479 23.50 -12.64 8.03
N LEU A 480 23.03 -11.48 8.48
CA LEU A 480 23.47 -10.77 9.69
C LEU A 480 22.74 -11.23 10.96
N GLY A 481 21.83 -12.21 10.88
CA GLY A 481 21.11 -12.81 12.00
C GLY A 481 19.92 -12.01 12.54
N ASP A 482 19.45 -10.97 11.83
CA ASP A 482 18.24 -10.23 12.18
C ASP A 482 17.02 -10.80 11.42
N ALA A 483 16.57 -11.97 11.88
CA ALA A 483 15.44 -12.69 11.32
C ALA A 483 14.14 -11.88 11.32
N ALA A 484 13.90 -11.11 12.38
CA ALA A 484 12.70 -10.31 12.53
C ALA A 484 12.65 -9.16 11.52
N LEU A 485 13.77 -8.45 11.35
CA LEU A 485 13.86 -7.40 10.34
C LEU A 485 13.81 -7.99 8.93
N SER A 486 14.50 -9.11 8.67
CA SER A 486 14.46 -9.81 7.38
C SER A 486 13.03 -10.14 6.94
N ALA A 487 12.26 -10.81 7.81
CA ALA A 487 10.87 -11.15 7.54
C ALA A 487 10.01 -9.90 7.26
N ARG A 488 10.15 -8.85 8.09
CA ARG A 488 9.43 -7.58 7.91
C ARG A 488 9.75 -6.91 6.58
N VAL A 489 11.03 -6.86 6.20
CA VAL A 489 11.46 -6.25 4.92
C VAL A 489 10.91 -7.04 3.75
N LEU A 490 10.99 -8.37 3.81
CA LEU A 490 10.50 -9.24 2.75
C LEU A 490 9.00 -9.07 2.54
N ASP A 491 8.22 -9.10 3.63
CA ASP A 491 6.77 -8.87 3.57
C ASP A 491 6.43 -7.47 3.02
N ALA A 492 7.17 -6.42 3.41
CA ALA A 492 6.94 -5.06 2.93
C ALA A 492 7.35 -4.85 1.45
N SER A 493 8.32 -5.63 0.95
CA SER A 493 8.88 -5.50 -0.40
C SER A 493 7.96 -5.99 -1.53
N SER A 494 6.91 -6.75 -1.20
CA SER A 494 6.08 -7.45 -2.19
C SER A 494 6.86 -8.42 -3.10
N ALA A 495 8.01 -8.92 -2.64
CA ALA A 495 8.79 -9.92 -3.36
C ALA A 495 7.99 -11.23 -3.50
N GLU A 496 8.15 -11.95 -4.61
CA GLU A 496 7.55 -13.28 -4.82
C GLU A 496 8.32 -14.40 -4.09
N LEU A 497 8.90 -14.08 -2.93
CA LEU A 497 9.75 -14.94 -2.11
C LEU A 497 9.18 -15.05 -0.71
N GLY A 498 8.95 -16.27 -0.21
CA GLY A 498 8.62 -16.51 1.18
C GLY A 498 9.86 -16.45 2.09
N TYR A 499 9.68 -16.08 3.36
CA TYR A 499 10.79 -16.04 4.32
C TYR A 499 11.45 -17.42 4.51
N GLY A 500 10.68 -18.51 4.53
CA GLY A 500 11.24 -19.86 4.57
C GLY A 500 12.08 -20.21 3.34
N GLU A 501 11.63 -19.81 2.13
CA GLU A 501 12.40 -20.00 0.90
C GLU A 501 13.70 -19.20 0.93
N LEU A 502 13.67 -17.97 1.44
CA LEU A 502 14.86 -17.15 1.65
C LEU A 502 15.88 -17.88 2.57
N GLN A 503 15.42 -18.43 3.70
CA GLN A 503 16.27 -19.19 4.61
C GLN A 503 16.83 -20.46 3.98
N ASP A 504 16.02 -21.18 3.21
CA ASP A 504 16.46 -22.39 2.51
C ASP A 504 17.50 -22.07 1.41
N VAL A 505 17.38 -20.92 0.75
CA VAL A 505 18.42 -20.40 -0.16
C VAL A 505 19.72 -20.09 0.59
N LEU A 506 19.65 -19.28 1.64
CA LEU A 506 20.85 -18.85 2.38
C LEU A 506 21.53 -20.00 3.15
N SER A 507 20.79 -21.06 3.47
CA SER A 507 21.33 -22.30 4.02
C SER A 507 21.83 -23.30 2.98
N GLY A 508 21.61 -23.02 1.68
CA GLY A 508 22.03 -23.87 0.56
C GLY A 508 21.16 -25.11 0.33
N LYS A 509 19.99 -25.20 0.96
CA LYS A 509 19.01 -26.27 0.73
C LYS A 509 18.23 -26.08 -0.58
N LEU A 510 18.07 -24.83 -1.00
CA LEU A 510 17.34 -24.47 -2.20
C LEU A 510 18.24 -23.62 -3.12
N PRO A 511 18.47 -24.01 -4.38
CA PRO A 511 19.22 -23.15 -5.32
C PRO A 511 18.35 -21.98 -5.77
N VAL A 512 18.94 -20.80 -5.98
CA VAL A 512 18.23 -19.60 -6.45
C VAL A 512 17.54 -19.86 -7.80
N GLU A 513 18.12 -20.69 -8.66
CA GLU A 513 17.57 -21.04 -9.96
C GLU A 513 16.25 -21.81 -9.88
N SER A 514 15.96 -22.46 -8.74
CA SER A 514 14.67 -23.13 -8.52
C SER A 514 13.54 -22.16 -8.16
N LEU A 515 13.87 -20.92 -7.79
CA LEU A 515 12.89 -19.87 -7.50
C LEU A 515 12.42 -19.23 -8.82
N THR A 516 11.69 -20.00 -9.61
CA THR A 516 11.24 -19.63 -10.96
C THR A 516 10.18 -18.53 -10.99
N MET A 517 10.03 -17.73 -9.95
CA MET A 517 9.06 -16.64 -9.90
C MET A 517 9.71 -15.28 -9.63
N LEU A 518 10.97 -15.29 -9.17
CA LEU A 518 11.76 -14.09 -8.98
C LEU A 518 12.16 -13.47 -10.33
N ASP A 519 12.11 -12.15 -10.37
CA ASP A 519 12.72 -11.38 -11.44
C ASP A 519 14.26 -11.40 -11.35
N TRP A 520 14.92 -10.83 -12.36
CA TRP A 520 16.38 -10.87 -12.43
C TRP A 520 17.06 -10.00 -11.38
N GLY A 521 16.43 -8.90 -10.96
CA GLY A 521 16.95 -8.07 -9.87
C GLY A 521 16.90 -8.81 -8.55
N GLU A 522 15.78 -9.47 -8.24
CA GLU A 522 15.58 -10.30 -7.05
C GLU A 522 16.58 -11.49 -7.02
N ARG A 523 16.80 -12.17 -8.15
CA ARG A 523 17.80 -13.25 -8.25
C ARG A 523 19.23 -12.75 -8.04
N ALA A 524 19.58 -11.64 -8.70
CA ALA A 524 20.90 -11.02 -8.56
C ALA A 524 21.14 -10.58 -7.10
N ALA A 525 20.10 -10.11 -6.40
CA ALA A 525 20.14 -9.77 -5.00
C ALA A 525 20.47 -10.99 -4.12
N LEU A 526 19.78 -12.11 -4.30
CA LEU A 526 20.08 -13.35 -3.57
C LEU A 526 21.50 -13.87 -3.86
N HIS A 527 21.91 -13.88 -5.13
CA HIS A 527 23.26 -14.29 -5.50
C HIS A 527 24.33 -13.37 -4.91
N LEU A 528 24.06 -12.06 -4.77
CA LEU A 528 24.98 -11.13 -4.13
C LEU A 528 25.16 -11.46 -2.65
N VAL A 529 24.07 -11.73 -1.92
CA VAL A 529 24.15 -12.10 -0.51
C VAL A 529 24.85 -13.45 -0.31
N LEU A 530 24.59 -14.44 -1.18
CA LEU A 530 25.32 -15.71 -1.16
C LEU A 530 26.82 -15.51 -1.42
N ALA A 531 27.20 -14.65 -2.37
CA ALA A 531 28.60 -14.32 -2.63
C ALA A 531 29.28 -13.67 -1.40
N ARG A 532 28.58 -12.75 -0.73
CA ARG A 532 29.03 -12.11 0.51
C ARG A 532 29.13 -13.10 1.68
N GLN A 533 28.22 -14.07 1.76
CA GLN A 533 28.26 -15.14 2.75
C GLN A 533 29.45 -16.07 2.56
N LEU A 534 29.85 -16.36 1.31
CA LEU A 534 31.09 -17.07 1.00
C LEU A 534 32.31 -16.27 1.48
N ASP A 535 32.35 -14.96 1.24
CA ASP A 535 33.43 -14.08 1.71
C ASP A 535 33.55 -14.07 3.24
N ALA A 536 32.43 -13.93 3.95
CA ALA A 536 32.38 -13.96 5.41
C ALA A 536 32.89 -15.30 5.99
N ARG A 537 32.81 -16.39 5.22
CA ARG A 537 33.33 -17.73 5.57
C ARG A 537 34.76 -17.97 5.08
N GLY A 538 35.39 -17.02 4.39
CA GLY A 538 36.71 -17.19 3.78
C GLY A 538 36.74 -18.18 2.61
N GLN A 539 35.61 -18.37 1.91
CA GLN A 539 35.48 -19.24 0.74
C GLN A 539 35.62 -18.44 -0.56
N ASP A 540 35.92 -19.12 -1.69
CA ASP A 540 36.01 -18.46 -2.99
C ASP A 540 34.62 -18.06 -3.51
N SER A 541 34.37 -16.76 -3.60
CA SER A 541 33.12 -16.16 -4.08
C SER A 541 33.20 -15.60 -5.50
N LYS A 542 34.35 -15.73 -6.20
CA LYS A 542 34.58 -15.11 -7.51
C LYS A 542 33.55 -15.53 -8.55
N ALA A 543 33.18 -16.81 -8.56
CA ALA A 543 32.16 -17.34 -9.46
C ALA A 543 30.77 -16.76 -9.15
N ALA A 544 30.41 -16.68 -7.86
CA ALA A 544 29.13 -16.12 -7.43
C ALA A 544 29.00 -14.64 -7.84
N TYR A 545 30.03 -13.82 -7.60
CA TYR A 545 30.05 -12.42 -8.06
C TYR A 545 29.99 -12.28 -9.59
N ALA A 546 30.54 -13.23 -10.35
CA ALA A 546 30.43 -13.21 -11.80
C ALA A 546 28.99 -13.49 -12.28
N VAL A 547 28.25 -14.36 -11.57
CA VAL A 547 26.83 -14.59 -11.83
C VAL A 547 26.03 -13.31 -11.57
N VAL A 548 26.23 -12.64 -10.41
CA VAL A 548 25.55 -11.38 -10.10
C VAL A 548 25.76 -10.35 -11.20
N LYS A 549 27.01 -10.14 -11.65
CA LYS A 549 27.33 -9.19 -12.73
C LYS A 549 26.68 -9.52 -14.06
N LYS A 550 26.38 -10.80 -14.32
CA LYS A 550 25.67 -11.23 -15.53
C LYS A 550 24.17 -10.96 -15.43
N GLU A 551 23.60 -11.08 -14.23
CA GLU A 551 22.15 -10.94 -13.99
C GLU A 551 21.70 -9.49 -13.79
N VAL A 552 22.60 -8.58 -13.38
CA VAL A 552 22.32 -7.14 -13.29
C VAL A 552 22.22 -6.53 -14.69
N LEU A 553 21.00 -6.47 -15.24
CA LEU A 553 20.73 -5.89 -16.57
C LEU A 553 20.64 -4.36 -16.56
N LEU A 554 20.12 -3.80 -15.46
CA LEU A 554 19.87 -2.37 -15.30
C LEU A 554 20.50 -1.87 -13.99
N PRO A 555 20.90 -0.58 -13.91
CA PRO A 555 21.29 0.02 -12.65
C PRO A 555 20.16 -0.07 -11.62
N GLY A 556 20.52 -0.35 -10.37
CA GLY A 556 19.61 -0.62 -9.27
C GLY A 556 20.35 -0.97 -7.98
N ALA A 557 19.61 -1.44 -6.97
CA ALA A 557 20.12 -1.69 -5.63
C ALA A 557 21.31 -2.67 -5.61
N VAL A 558 21.26 -3.74 -6.42
CA VAL A 558 22.35 -4.72 -6.51
C VAL A 558 23.59 -4.12 -7.14
N SER A 559 23.44 -3.31 -8.19
CA SER A 559 24.58 -2.63 -8.83
C SER A 559 25.24 -1.61 -7.90
N ILE A 560 24.44 -0.93 -7.07
CA ILE A 560 24.92 0.03 -6.07
C ILE A 560 25.69 -0.70 -4.98
N ALA A 561 25.11 -1.78 -4.43
CA ALA A 561 25.77 -2.60 -3.43
C ALA A 561 27.07 -3.23 -3.94
N LEU A 562 27.10 -3.71 -5.19
CA LEU A 562 28.32 -4.21 -5.84
C LEU A 562 29.44 -3.16 -5.91
N GLN A 563 29.08 -1.89 -6.05
CA GLN A 563 30.03 -0.78 -6.18
C GLN A 563 30.52 -0.28 -4.83
N ASN A 564 29.62 -0.17 -3.85
CA ASN A 564 29.86 0.57 -2.62
C ASN A 564 30.10 -0.31 -1.40
N TRP A 565 29.52 -1.51 -1.34
CA TRP A 565 29.65 -2.34 -0.14
C TRP A 565 31.00 -3.02 -0.09
N ASP A 566 31.67 -2.87 1.05
CA ASP A 566 32.85 -3.65 1.36
C ASP A 566 32.54 -5.15 1.41
N ARG A 567 33.48 -5.95 0.91
CA ARG A 567 33.40 -7.41 0.98
C ARG A 567 33.59 -7.84 2.44
N PRO A 568 32.71 -8.68 3.01
CA PRO A 568 32.86 -9.14 4.38
C PRO A 568 34.21 -9.80 4.60
N LYS A 569 34.88 -9.46 5.71
CA LYS A 569 36.10 -10.15 6.10
C LYS A 569 35.75 -11.50 6.74
N PRO A 570 36.57 -12.55 6.56
CA PRO A 570 36.38 -13.80 7.26
C PRO A 570 36.34 -13.55 8.76
N SER A 571 35.24 -13.91 9.40
CA SER A 571 35.05 -13.77 10.84
C SER A 571 34.45 -15.05 11.39
N ASN A 572 35.00 -15.52 12.51
CA ASN A 572 34.40 -16.60 13.29
C ASN A 572 33.29 -16.09 14.23
N ALA A 573 33.06 -14.78 14.29
CA ALA A 573 31.99 -14.20 15.09
C ALA A 573 30.65 -14.59 14.46
N VAL A 574 29.76 -15.15 15.27
CA VAL A 574 28.41 -15.48 14.82
C VAL A 574 27.58 -14.20 14.88
N ALA A 575 26.67 -14.03 13.92
CA ALA A 575 25.67 -12.98 13.96
C ALA A 575 24.96 -12.95 15.34
N GLY A 576 25.04 -11.81 16.04
CA GLY A 576 24.56 -11.65 17.43
C GLY A 576 25.65 -11.60 18.49
N ASP A 577 26.91 -11.93 18.16
CA ASP A 577 28.06 -11.52 18.96
C ASP A 577 28.20 -10.00 18.82
N THR A 578 27.50 -9.24 19.66
CA THR A 578 27.80 -7.82 19.83
C THR A 578 29.28 -7.73 20.21
N ALA A 579 30.11 -7.19 19.32
CA ALA A 579 31.41 -6.70 19.73
C ALA A 579 31.19 -5.75 20.92
N PRO A 580 31.97 -5.89 22.01
CA PRO A 580 31.76 -5.13 23.24
C PRO A 580 31.83 -3.61 23.04
#